data_AF-A0A932TC19-F1
#
_entry.id   AF-A0A932TC19-F1
#
_cell.length_a   1.000
_cell.length_b   1.000
_cell.length_c   1.000
_cell.angle_alpha   90.00
_cell.angle_beta   90.00
_cell.angle_gamma   90.00
#
_symmetry.space_group_name_H-M   'P 1'
#
loop_
_entity.id
_entity.type
_entity.pdbx_description
1 polymer ?
#
loop_
_entity_poly.entity_id
_entity_poly.type
_entity_poly.pdbx_seq_one_letter_code
_entity_poly.pdbx_strand_id
1 'polypeptide(L)'
;MSHDVIKRGVNDLIKLNIIYKNNQLRPGQVNEYEIRLPSEIPEIIEMINADKNILIEEKNEDLEDFYTNPEKRIRIFERDNKKCFYCLCELQKNTFYLDHIFPRSRGGENYKFNLITACKICNSKKSDKDAENFLLDSYRGGLITQEEFLKQKATLESLIEKYKKYKVESV
;
A
#
# COMPACT_ATOMS: atom_id res chain seq x y z
N MET A 1 -21.08 -2.92 43.41
CA MET A 1 -20.09 -1.82 43.48
C MET A 1 -20.59 -0.77 44.46
N SER A 2 -19.72 -0.18 45.29
CA SER A 2 -20.11 0.91 46.19
C SER A 2 -20.49 2.17 45.40
N HIS A 3 -21.48 2.90 45.89
CA HIS A 3 -21.89 4.20 45.36
C HIS A 3 -20.70 5.16 45.19
N ASP A 4 -19.74 5.12 46.12
CA ASP A 4 -18.56 5.99 46.09
C ASP A 4 -17.54 5.62 45.00
N VAL A 5 -17.54 4.35 44.56
CA VAL A 5 -16.71 3.91 43.43
C VAL A 5 -17.31 4.41 42.12
N ILE A 6 -18.63 4.29 41.98
CA ILE A 6 -19.36 4.76 40.79
C ILE A 6 -19.24 6.28 40.67
N LYS A 7 -19.43 7.02 41.78
CA LYS A 7 -19.33 8.48 41.80
C LYS A 7 -17.94 8.98 41.41
N ARG A 8 -16.88 8.28 41.82
CA ARG A 8 -15.50 8.58 41.41
C ARG A 8 -15.30 8.37 39.92
N GLY A 9 -15.66 7.20 39.39
CA GLY A 9 -15.51 6.91 37.96
C GLY A 9 -16.28 7.88 37.06
N VAL A 10 -17.52 8.23 37.43
CA VAL A 10 -18.32 9.23 36.71
C VAL A 10 -17.67 10.61 36.75
N ASN A 11 -17.14 11.03 37.90
CA ASN A 11 -16.44 12.30 38.01
C ASN A 11 -15.16 12.34 37.17
N ASP A 12 -14.44 11.23 37.08
CA ASP A 12 -13.22 11.15 36.27
C ASP A 12 -13.57 11.24 34.77
N LEU A 13 -14.64 10.58 34.32
CA LEU A 13 -15.12 10.70 32.93
C LEU A 13 -15.62 12.12 32.58
N ILE A 14 -16.23 12.83 33.54
CA ILE A 14 -16.60 14.24 33.38
C ILE A 14 -15.35 15.13 33.29
N LYS A 15 -14.34 14.91 34.13
CA LYS A 15 -13.06 15.64 34.08
C LYS A 15 -12.33 15.44 32.76
N LEU A 16 -12.43 14.25 32.18
CA LEU A 16 -11.85 13.91 30.88
C LEU A 16 -12.69 14.40 29.69
N ASN A 17 -13.77 15.17 29.91
CA ASN A 17 -14.67 15.66 28.87
C ASN A 17 -15.33 14.56 28.00
N ILE A 18 -15.37 13.32 28.50
CA ILE A 18 -15.94 12.16 27.78
C ILE A 18 -17.47 12.14 27.93
N ILE A 19 -17.97 12.51 29.12
CA ILE A 19 -19.41 12.56 29.41
C ILE A 19 -19.79 13.89 30.07
N TYR A 20 -21.02 14.35 29.82
CA TYR A 20 -21.61 15.53 30.42
C TYR A 20 -22.91 15.17 31.12
N LYS A 21 -23.11 15.68 32.33
CA LYS A 21 -24.35 15.44 33.08
C LYS A 21 -25.41 16.46 32.66
N ASN A 22 -26.55 16.00 32.16
CA ASN A 22 -27.67 16.87 31.85
C ASN A 22 -28.37 17.30 33.15
N ASN A 23 -28.57 18.60 33.37
CA ASN A 23 -29.06 19.12 34.64
C ASN A 23 -30.53 19.56 34.55
N GLN A 24 -31.43 18.73 35.09
CA GLN A 24 -32.52 19.17 35.98
C GLN A 24 -32.81 18.05 36.97
N LEU A 25 -32.28 18.16 38.19
CA LEU A 25 -32.52 17.18 39.25
C LEU A 25 -33.87 17.46 39.91
N ARG A 26 -34.88 16.64 39.63
CA ARG A 26 -36.07 16.53 40.47
C ARG A 26 -35.99 15.26 41.33
N PRO A 27 -36.55 15.25 42.54
CA PRO A 27 -36.63 14.04 43.35
C PRO A 27 -37.29 12.90 42.57
N GLY A 28 -36.59 11.76 42.42
CA GLY A 28 -37.08 10.56 41.73
C GLY A 28 -36.71 10.44 40.24
N GLN A 29 -36.00 11.40 39.64
CA GLN A 29 -35.50 11.27 38.26
C GLN A 29 -34.15 10.56 38.19
N VAL A 30 -33.96 9.78 37.12
CA VAL A 30 -32.69 9.14 36.77
C VAL A 30 -31.67 10.18 36.29
N ASN A 31 -30.38 9.93 36.54
CA ASN A 31 -29.32 10.78 36.01
C ASN A 31 -29.17 10.54 34.51
N GLU A 32 -29.24 11.60 33.71
CA GLU A 32 -28.99 11.55 32.27
C GLU A 32 -27.58 12.09 31.98
N TYR A 33 -26.85 11.37 31.13
CA TYR A 33 -25.50 11.72 30.68
C TYR A 33 -25.45 11.72 29.17
N GLU A 34 -24.85 12.76 28.60
CA GLU A 34 -24.50 12.85 27.19
C GLU A 34 -23.05 12.37 27.01
N ILE A 35 -22.79 11.57 25.98
CA ILE A 35 -21.47 11.02 25.68
C ILE A 35 -20.96 11.71 24.41
N ARG A 36 -19.72 12.21 24.43
CA ARG A 36 -19.06 12.66 23.21
C ARG A 36 -18.31 11.50 22.57
N LEU A 37 -18.47 11.34 21.26
CA LEU A 37 -17.68 10.41 20.48
C LEU A 37 -16.22 10.91 20.40
N PRO A 38 -15.23 10.02 20.17
CA PRO A 38 -13.83 10.43 20.00
C PRO A 38 -13.63 11.53 18.96
N SER A 39 -14.46 11.58 17.92
CA SER A 39 -14.45 12.61 16.87
C SER A 39 -15.01 13.98 17.30
N GLU A 40 -15.57 14.08 18.51
CA GLU A 40 -16.22 15.28 19.06
C GLU A 40 -15.49 15.83 20.29
N ILE A 41 -14.47 15.10 20.78
CA ILE A 41 -13.63 15.51 21.91
C ILE A 41 -12.48 16.37 21.37
N PRO A 42 -12.40 17.67 21.72
CA PRO A 42 -11.40 18.60 21.17
C PRO A 42 -9.96 18.10 21.28
N GLU A 43 -9.60 17.54 22.43
CA GLU A 43 -8.25 17.03 22.70
C GLU A 43 -7.89 15.86 21.77
N ILE A 44 -8.85 14.98 21.48
CA ILE A 44 -8.66 13.85 20.55
C ILE A 44 -8.59 14.36 19.11
N ILE A 45 -9.39 15.35 18.73
CA ILE A 45 -9.33 15.98 17.40
C ILE A 45 -7.95 16.62 17.17
N GLU A 46 -7.40 17.31 18.17
CA GLU A 46 -6.05 17.89 18.12
C GLU A 46 -4.98 16.81 17.96
N MET A 47 -5.07 15.71 18.73
CA MET A 47 -4.18 14.56 18.58
C MET A 47 -4.26 13.94 17.18
N ILE A 48 -5.48 13.72 16.66
CA ILE A 48 -5.68 13.19 15.31
C ILE A 48 -5.09 14.13 14.26
N ASN A 49 -5.22 15.44 14.43
CA ASN A 49 -4.68 16.42 13.49
C ASN A 49 -3.15 16.52 13.58
N ALA A 50 -2.57 16.41 14.78
CA ALA A 50 -1.13 16.35 14.98
C ALA A 50 -0.52 15.09 14.34
N ASP A 51 -1.16 13.93 14.53
CA ASP A 51 -0.77 12.67 13.88
C ASP A 51 -0.90 12.77 12.36
N LYS A 52 -1.97 13.37 11.85
CA LYS A 52 -2.11 13.63 10.41
C LYS A 52 -0.98 14.49 9.88
N ASN A 53 -0.55 15.53 10.60
CA ASN A 53 0.55 16.40 10.18
C ASN A 53 1.91 15.68 10.18
N ILE A 54 2.12 14.72 11.08
CA ILE A 54 3.30 13.82 11.06
C ILE A 54 3.24 12.85 9.86
N LEU A 55 2.05 12.44 9.43
CA LEU A 55 1.85 11.60 8.25
C LEU A 55 1.95 12.35 6.90
N ILE A 56 2.13 13.67 6.90
CA ILE A 56 2.50 14.49 5.73
C ILE A 56 4.04 14.56 5.61
N GLU A 57 4.75 13.48 5.91
CA GLU A 57 5.98 13.23 5.17
C GLU A 57 5.55 12.99 3.71
N GLU A 58 6.25 13.58 2.73
CA GLU A 58 5.96 13.37 1.31
C GLU A 58 5.93 11.87 1.01
N LYS A 59 4.75 11.25 1.08
CA LYS A 59 4.58 9.84 0.79
C LYS A 59 5.01 9.67 -0.65
N ASN A 60 6.18 9.08 -0.81
CA ASN A 60 6.69 8.74 -2.10
C ASN A 60 5.73 7.70 -2.69
N GLU A 61 4.85 8.17 -3.58
CA GLU A 61 3.80 7.34 -4.18
C GLU A 61 4.39 6.06 -4.77
N ASP A 62 5.62 6.12 -5.30
CA ASP A 62 6.29 4.99 -5.94
C ASP A 62 6.70 3.86 -4.97
N LEU A 63 6.74 4.14 -3.66
CA LEU A 63 6.96 3.17 -2.57
C LEU A 63 5.66 2.53 -2.07
N GLU A 64 4.50 2.91 -2.61
CA GLU A 64 3.24 2.29 -2.20
C GLU A 64 3.04 0.91 -2.85
N ASP A 65 2.01 0.17 -2.41
CA ASP A 65 1.68 -1.13 -2.98
C ASP A 65 1.02 -0.99 -4.37
N PHE A 66 1.78 -1.25 -5.43
CA PHE A 66 1.30 -1.28 -6.82
C PHE A 66 0.77 -2.66 -7.25
N TYR A 67 0.95 -3.69 -6.42
CA TYR A 67 0.53 -5.06 -6.74
C TYR A 67 -0.93 -5.31 -6.41
N THR A 68 -1.39 -4.88 -5.23
CA THR A 68 -2.75 -5.16 -4.75
C THR A 68 -3.76 -4.09 -5.17
N ASN A 69 -3.33 -2.84 -5.38
CA ASN A 69 -4.21 -1.74 -5.74
C ASN A 69 -4.57 -1.76 -7.24
N PRO A 70 -5.85 -1.92 -7.63
CA PRO A 70 -6.25 -2.03 -9.04
C PRO A 70 -5.86 -0.84 -9.91
N GLU A 71 -5.99 0.39 -9.42
CA GLU A 71 -5.70 1.61 -10.19
C GLU A 71 -4.20 1.73 -10.47
N LYS A 72 -3.37 1.41 -9.48
CA LYS A 72 -1.91 1.43 -9.63
C LYS A 72 -1.40 0.34 -10.54
N ARG A 73 -2.03 -0.84 -10.54
CA ARG A 73 -1.72 -1.90 -11.52
C ARG A 73 -1.89 -1.40 -12.95
N ILE A 74 -2.94 -0.62 -13.22
CA ILE A 74 -3.16 -0.02 -14.55
C ILE A 74 -2.03 0.93 -14.93
N ARG A 75 -1.44 1.66 -13.98
CA ARG A 75 -0.30 2.54 -14.27
C ARG A 75 0.93 1.77 -14.77
N ILE A 76 1.19 0.59 -14.21
CA ILE A 76 2.26 -0.31 -14.70
C ILE A 76 1.91 -0.83 -16.10
N PHE A 77 0.65 -1.20 -16.32
CA PHE A 77 0.16 -1.67 -17.62
C PHE A 77 0.34 -0.64 -18.73
N GLU A 78 0.03 0.62 -18.47
CA GLU A 78 0.26 1.71 -19.43
C GLU A 78 1.75 2.01 -19.61
N ARG A 79 2.55 2.01 -18.53
CA ARG A 79 4.01 2.19 -18.58
C ARG A 79 4.69 1.17 -19.51
N ASP A 80 4.26 -0.09 -19.42
CA ASP A 80 4.83 -1.20 -20.18
C ASP A 80 4.18 -1.37 -21.56
N ASN A 81 3.53 -0.31 -22.08
CA ASN A 81 2.92 -0.24 -23.40
C ASN A 81 1.93 -1.38 -23.67
N LYS A 82 1.21 -1.84 -22.65
CA LYS A 82 0.19 -2.90 -22.77
C LYS A 82 0.74 -4.22 -23.32
N LYS A 83 2.05 -4.46 -23.16
CA LYS A 83 2.73 -5.66 -23.66
C LYS A 83 3.29 -6.49 -22.53
N CYS A 84 3.48 -7.78 -22.79
CA CYS A 84 4.27 -8.64 -21.90
C CYS A 84 5.73 -8.20 -21.94
N PHE A 85 6.33 -7.93 -20.79
CA PHE A 85 7.73 -7.52 -20.72
C PHE A 85 8.68 -8.55 -21.35
N TYR A 86 8.34 -9.84 -21.28
CA TYR A 86 9.21 -10.93 -21.71
C TYR A 86 9.06 -11.34 -23.17
N CYS A 87 7.82 -11.49 -23.64
CA CYS A 87 7.54 -12.01 -24.99
C CYS A 87 6.89 -10.98 -25.91
N LEU A 88 6.69 -9.75 -25.43
CA LEU A 88 6.18 -8.60 -26.18
C LEU A 88 4.78 -8.78 -26.80
N CYS A 89 4.07 -9.86 -26.47
CA CYS A 89 2.70 -10.04 -26.89
C CYS A 89 1.80 -8.96 -26.30
N GLU A 90 0.80 -8.54 -27.06
CA GLU A 90 -0.24 -7.62 -26.59
C GLU A 90 -1.00 -8.22 -25.40
N LEU A 91 -1.28 -7.40 -24.40
CA LEU A 91 -2.01 -7.75 -23.20
C LEU A 91 -3.32 -6.98 -23.15
N GLN A 92 -4.33 -7.62 -22.58
CA GLN A 92 -5.60 -6.96 -22.31
C GLN A 92 -5.64 -6.45 -20.87
N LYS A 93 -6.27 -5.28 -20.69
CA LYS A 93 -6.39 -4.59 -19.40
C LYS A 93 -6.98 -5.48 -18.29
N ASN A 94 -7.80 -6.47 -18.64
CA ASN A 94 -8.49 -7.31 -17.66
C ASN A 94 -7.80 -8.67 -17.43
N THR A 95 -6.77 -9.03 -18.20
CA THR A 95 -6.17 -10.38 -18.16
C THR A 95 -4.66 -10.39 -18.01
N PHE A 96 -4.03 -9.23 -17.81
CA PHE A 96 -2.60 -9.13 -17.57
C PHE A 96 -2.23 -9.47 -16.13
N TYR A 97 -0.99 -9.92 -15.95
CA TYR A 97 -0.40 -10.19 -14.65
C TYR A 97 0.68 -9.16 -14.37
N LEU A 98 0.88 -8.86 -13.09
CA LEU A 98 2.09 -8.19 -12.63
C LEU A 98 3.02 -9.23 -12.07
N ASP A 99 4.29 -9.08 -12.41
CA ASP A 99 5.35 -9.97 -12.00
C ASP A 99 6.50 -9.16 -11.38
N HIS A 100 7.14 -9.77 -10.39
CA HIS A 100 8.19 -9.11 -9.62
C HIS A 100 9.56 -9.33 -10.27
N ILE A 101 10.30 -8.24 -10.47
CA ILE A 101 11.68 -8.27 -10.97
C ILE A 101 12.56 -9.05 -9.97
N PHE A 102 12.49 -8.66 -8.70
CA PHE A 102 13.00 -9.39 -7.55
C PHE A 102 11.83 -10.11 -6.87
N PRO A 103 11.79 -11.47 -6.89
CA PRO A 103 10.69 -12.23 -6.32
C PRO A 103 10.40 -11.89 -4.85
N ARG A 104 9.12 -11.91 -4.45
CA ARG A 104 8.72 -11.74 -3.03
C ARG A 104 9.42 -12.73 -2.10
N SER A 105 9.61 -13.97 -2.54
CA SER A 105 10.31 -15.01 -1.76
C SER A 105 11.76 -14.65 -1.41
N ARG A 106 12.34 -13.66 -2.10
CA ARG A 106 13.69 -13.15 -1.88
C ARG A 106 13.69 -11.71 -1.32
N GLY A 107 12.58 -11.27 -0.71
CA GLY A 107 12.46 -9.94 -0.10
C GLY A 107 12.24 -8.81 -1.11
N GLY A 108 11.62 -9.12 -2.25
CA GLY A 108 11.15 -8.11 -3.20
C GLY A 108 9.82 -7.50 -2.75
N GLU A 109 9.73 -6.17 -2.82
CA GLU A 109 8.54 -5.41 -2.41
C GLU A 109 7.55 -5.20 -3.56
N ASN A 110 6.32 -4.79 -3.25
CA ASN A 110 5.30 -4.46 -4.26
C ASN A 110 5.45 -3.05 -4.85
N TYR A 111 6.63 -2.46 -4.76
CA TYR A 111 6.89 -1.09 -5.22
C TYR A 111 6.84 -1.02 -6.75
N LYS A 112 6.51 0.17 -7.25
CA LYS A 112 6.30 0.44 -8.69
C LYS A 112 7.43 -0.07 -9.59
N PHE A 113 8.68 0.11 -9.15
CA PHE A 113 9.86 -0.25 -9.95
C PHE A 113 10.28 -1.71 -9.82
N ASN A 114 9.73 -2.46 -8.87
CA ASN A 114 9.95 -3.91 -8.79
C ASN A 114 8.90 -4.71 -9.58
N LEU A 115 7.93 -4.04 -10.22
CA LEU A 115 6.83 -4.69 -10.92
C LEU A 115 6.91 -4.41 -12.42
N ILE A 116 6.62 -5.43 -13.22
CA ILE A 116 6.49 -5.38 -14.68
C ILE A 116 5.26 -6.18 -15.13
N THR A 117 4.75 -5.91 -16.32
CA THR A 117 3.65 -6.69 -16.92
C THR A 117 4.13 -8.03 -17.46
N ALA A 118 3.31 -9.07 -17.27
CA ALA A 118 3.53 -10.39 -17.83
C ALA A 118 2.22 -11.01 -18.36
N CYS A 119 2.34 -11.83 -19.42
CA CYS A 119 1.25 -12.70 -19.85
C CYS A 119 1.15 -13.92 -18.91
N LYS A 120 0.00 -14.61 -18.91
CA LYS A 120 -0.22 -15.81 -18.09
C LYS A 120 0.89 -16.86 -18.26
N ILE A 121 1.34 -17.07 -19.50
CA ILE A 121 2.33 -18.08 -19.87
C ILE A 121 3.70 -17.71 -19.30
N CYS A 122 4.18 -16.50 -19.55
CA CYS A 122 5.48 -16.03 -19.05
C CYS A 122 5.50 -15.96 -17.52
N ASN A 123 4.44 -15.41 -16.91
CA ASN A 123 4.31 -15.33 -15.46
C ASN A 123 4.41 -16.73 -14.80
N SER A 124 3.73 -17.72 -15.37
CA SER A 124 3.77 -19.10 -14.87
C SER A 124 5.14 -19.76 -15.11
N LYS A 125 5.79 -19.51 -16.25
CA LYS A 125 7.08 -20.11 -16.60
C LYS A 125 8.26 -19.54 -15.79
N LYS A 126 8.22 -18.26 -15.45
CA LYS A 126 9.27 -17.63 -14.64
C LYS A 126 9.26 -18.16 -13.21
N SER A 127 8.07 -18.31 -12.62
CA SER A 127 7.94 -18.73 -11.21
C SER A 127 8.76 -17.83 -10.29
N ASP A 128 9.71 -18.40 -9.55
CA ASP A 128 10.60 -17.76 -8.58
C ASP A 128 11.98 -17.39 -9.16
N LYS A 129 12.18 -17.53 -10.47
CA LYS A 129 13.37 -17.02 -11.14
C LYS A 129 13.38 -15.49 -11.14
N ASP A 130 14.58 -14.91 -11.08
CA ASP A 130 14.76 -13.47 -11.26
C ASP A 130 14.43 -13.07 -12.70
N ALA A 131 13.85 -11.88 -12.89
CA ALA A 131 13.42 -11.42 -14.21
C ALA A 131 14.56 -11.34 -15.23
N GLU A 132 15.77 -11.00 -14.80
CA GLU A 132 16.95 -10.92 -15.67
C GLU A 132 17.31 -12.28 -16.27
N ASN A 133 17.38 -13.32 -15.41
CA ASN A 133 17.65 -14.68 -15.84
C ASN A 133 16.58 -15.20 -16.79
N PHE A 134 15.30 -14.92 -16.47
CA PHE A 134 14.19 -15.35 -17.33
C PHE A 134 14.15 -14.62 -18.68
N LEU A 135 14.51 -13.34 -18.72
CA LEU A 135 14.64 -12.59 -19.98
C LEU A 135 15.76 -13.17 -20.85
N LEU A 136 16.90 -13.52 -20.25
CA LEU A 136 18.01 -14.17 -20.96
C LEU A 136 17.62 -15.56 -21.48
N ASP A 137 16.90 -16.36 -20.68
CA ASP A 137 16.35 -17.65 -21.10
C ASP A 137 15.37 -17.47 -22.27
N SER A 138 14.54 -16.43 -22.24
CA SER A 138 13.58 -16.11 -23.31
C SER A 138 14.29 -15.78 -24.63
N TYR A 139 15.36 -14.98 -24.58
CA TYR A 139 16.19 -14.68 -25.75
C TYR A 139 16.91 -15.94 -26.27
N ARG A 140 17.56 -16.71 -25.38
CA ARG A 140 18.24 -17.97 -25.76
C ARG A 140 17.28 -19.00 -26.36
N GLY A 141 16.03 -19.02 -25.89
CA GLY A 141 14.96 -19.86 -26.41
C GLY A 141 14.31 -19.36 -27.70
N GLY A 142 14.78 -18.23 -28.27
CA GLY A 142 14.25 -17.67 -29.52
C GLY A 142 12.86 -17.05 -29.39
N LEU A 143 12.40 -16.72 -28.17
CA LEU A 143 11.09 -16.11 -27.94
C LEU A 143 11.05 -14.63 -28.37
N ILE A 144 12.21 -13.97 -28.37
CA ILE A 144 12.40 -12.58 -28.74
C ILE A 144 13.69 -12.44 -29.57
N THR A 145 13.75 -11.41 -30.40
CA THR A 145 14.93 -11.05 -31.19
C THR A 145 16.02 -10.40 -30.33
N GLN A 146 17.22 -10.28 -30.89
CA GLN A 146 18.33 -9.61 -30.22
C GLN A 146 18.03 -8.12 -29.96
N GLU A 147 17.38 -7.44 -30.90
CA GLU A 147 17.02 -6.03 -30.75
C GLU A 147 16.02 -5.84 -29.60
N GLU A 148 14.99 -6.68 -29.54
CA GLU A 148 14.00 -6.70 -28.47
C GLU A 148 14.64 -7.04 -27.12
N PHE A 149 15.52 -8.03 -27.07
CA PHE A 149 16.26 -8.38 -25.86
C PHE A 149 17.06 -7.19 -25.31
N LEU A 150 17.80 -6.48 -26.17
CA LEU A 150 18.60 -5.33 -25.76
C LEU A 150 17.73 -4.19 -25.21
N LYS A 151 16.59 -3.89 -25.86
CA LYS A 151 15.63 -2.87 -25.40
C LYS A 151 15.04 -3.22 -24.03
N GLN A 152 14.62 -4.48 -23.85
CA GLN A 152 14.02 -4.96 -22.62
C GLN A 152 15.05 -5.02 -21.50
N LYS A 153 16.29 -5.42 -21.81
CA LYS A 153 17.40 -5.42 -20.86
C LYS A 153 17.71 -4.01 -20.35
N ALA A 154 17.83 -3.03 -21.23
CA ALA A 154 18.07 -1.63 -20.83
C ALA A 154 16.93 -1.09 -19.96
N THR A 155 15.67 -1.42 -20.30
CA THR A 155 14.50 -1.06 -19.49
C THR A 155 14.57 -1.71 -18.10
N LEU A 156 14.92 -3.00 -18.04
CA LEU A 156 15.06 -3.76 -16.80
C LEU A 156 16.14 -3.16 -15.90
N GLU A 157 17.31 -2.84 -16.45
CA GLU A 157 18.42 -2.21 -15.73
C GLU A 157 17.99 -0.87 -15.11
N SER A 158 17.28 -0.02 -15.87
CA SER A 158 16.75 1.24 -15.36
C SER A 158 15.73 1.06 -14.23
N LEU A 159 14.85 0.05 -14.31
CA LEU A 159 13.90 -0.26 -13.25
C LEU A 159 14.61 -0.77 -11.99
N ILE A 160 15.62 -1.62 -12.14
CA ILE A 160 16.43 -2.15 -11.04
C ILE A 160 17.17 -1.02 -10.33
N GLU A 161 17.78 -0.10 -11.08
CA GLU A 161 18.50 1.05 -10.52
C GLU A 161 17.57 1.93 -9.68
N LYS A 162 16.39 2.26 -10.23
CA LYS A 162 15.36 3.02 -9.50
C LYS A 162 14.92 2.26 -8.26
N TYR A 163 14.59 0.98 -8.37
CA TYR A 163 14.17 0.17 -7.23
C TYR A 163 15.23 0.13 -6.12
N LYS A 164 16.51 -0.05 -6.46
CA LYS A 164 17.61 -0.05 -5.49
C LYS A 164 17.76 1.29 -4.80
N LYS A 165 17.67 2.41 -5.53
CA LYS A 165 17.71 3.75 -4.95
C LYS A 165 16.64 3.92 -3.87
N TYR A 166 15.39 3.60 -4.20
CA TYR A 166 14.28 3.74 -3.26
C TYR A 166 14.30 2.73 -2.11
N LYS A 167 14.85 1.52 -2.32
CA LYS A 167 15.01 0.52 -1.26
C LYS A 167 16.07 0.94 -0.22
N VAL A 168 17.10 1.68 -0.62
CA VAL A 168 18.13 2.20 0.32
C VAL A 168 17.60 3.39 1.11
N GLU A 169 16.76 4.23 0.50
CA GLU A 169 16.15 5.40 1.16
C GLU A 169 15.04 5.04 2.17
N SER A 170 14.57 3.79 2.21
CA SER A 170 13.47 3.32 3.06
C SER A 170 13.88 2.42 4.23
N VAL A 171 15.20 2.24 4.46
CA VAL A 171 15.78 1.42 5.55
C VAL A 171 16.46 2.29 6.59
#